data_AF-A0A507E145-F1
#
_entry.id   AF-A0A507E145-F1
#
_cell.length_a   1.000
_cell.length_b   1.000
_cell.length_c   1.000
_cell.angle_alpha   90.00
_cell.angle_beta   90.00
_cell.angle_gamma   90.00
#
_symmetry.space_group_name_H-M   'P 1'
#
loop_
_entity.id
_entity.type
_entity.pdbx_description
1 polymer ?
#
loop_
_entity_poly.entity_id
_entity_poly.type
_entity_poly.pdbx_seq_one_letter_code
_entity_poly.pdbx_strand_id
1 'polypeptide(L)'
;MAAILFGAVVAVERVFGFQYRSRLEKLALVAIPTLFYACHVTYLSLGSFDYGYNMIAGVVVGVSSNIVWMYWALKNWRIRAYAWKVAFLVIAISAAMALELFDFPPWKWILDAHSLWHAATIPLVALFYSFVMDDIRTEIKAGKGKQSLD
;
A
#
# COMPACT_ATOMS: atom_id res chain seq x y z
N MET A 1 -0.30 -3.78 -10.65
CA MET A 1 0.93 -4.29 -10.01
C MET A 1 1.88 -3.19 -9.51
N ALA A 2 2.42 -2.32 -10.37
CA ALA A 2 3.46 -1.34 -9.98
C ALA A 2 3.10 -0.45 -8.76
N ALA A 3 1.89 0.12 -8.74
CA ALA A 3 1.43 0.96 -7.63
C ALA A 3 1.30 0.19 -6.31
N ILE A 4 0.87 -1.08 -6.35
CA ILE A 4 0.72 -1.94 -5.17
C ILE A 4 2.10 -2.28 -4.60
N LEU A 5 3.07 -2.61 -5.46
CA LEU A 5 4.46 -2.86 -5.05
C LEU A 5 5.10 -1.61 -4.45
N PHE A 6 4.92 -0.44 -5.08
CA PHE A 6 5.42 0.82 -4.53
C PHE A 6 4.83 1.09 -3.13
N GLY A 7 3.51 0.93 -2.96
CA GLY A 7 2.86 1.04 -1.67
C GLY A 7 3.41 0.08 -0.61
N ALA A 8 3.70 -1.17 -1.01
CA ALA A 8 4.28 -2.17 -0.13
C ALA A 8 5.69 -1.78 0.35
N VAL A 9 6.52 -1.24 -0.55
CA VAL A 9 7.86 -0.74 -0.19
C VAL A 9 7.77 0.40 0.82
N VAL A 10 6.87 1.37 0.58
CA VAL A 10 6.65 2.50 1.50
C VAL A 10 6.18 2.00 2.87
N ALA A 11 5.29 1.01 2.91
CA ALA A 11 4.83 0.39 4.15
C ALA A 11 5.99 -0.21 4.96
N VAL A 12 6.83 -1.01 4.30
CA VAL A 12 8.01 -1.65 4.92
C VAL A 12 9.00 -0.59 5.42
N GLU A 13 9.35 0.39 4.59
CA GLU A 13 10.27 1.46 4.96
C GLU A 13 9.78 2.18 6.24
N ARG A 14 8.48 2.52 6.27
CA ARG A 14 7.88 3.27 7.36
C ARG A 14 7.79 2.49 8.67
N VAL A 15 7.49 1.20 8.62
CA VAL A 15 7.38 0.35 9.82
C VAL A 15 8.74 0.05 10.44
N PHE A 16 9.73 -0.28 9.60
CA PHE A 16 11.02 -0.78 10.07
C PHE A 16 12.08 0.33 10.22
N GLY A 17 11.76 1.57 9.83
CA GLY A 17 12.60 2.73 10.10
C GLY A 17 13.96 2.64 9.42
N PHE A 18 13.97 2.49 8.10
CA PHE A 18 15.19 2.27 7.31
C PHE A 18 16.17 3.45 7.29
N GLN A 19 15.87 4.56 7.97
CA GLN A 19 16.76 5.73 8.03
C GLN A 19 18.16 5.38 8.58
N TYR A 20 18.24 4.47 9.55
CA TYR A 20 19.49 4.07 10.24
C TYR A 20 20.05 2.69 9.82
N ARG A 21 19.47 2.07 8.79
CA ARG A 21 19.89 0.76 8.26
C ARG A 21 21.09 0.90 7.31
N SER A 22 21.84 -0.19 7.13
CA SER A 22 23.03 -0.28 6.27
C SER A 22 22.69 -0.03 4.79
N ARG A 23 23.69 0.33 3.98
CA ARG A 23 23.52 0.53 2.53
C ARG A 23 22.95 -0.71 1.83
N LEU A 24 23.38 -1.90 2.25
CA LEU A 24 22.93 -3.17 1.68
C LEU A 24 21.43 -3.40 1.90
N GLU A 25 20.91 -3.08 3.08
CA GLU A 25 19.49 -3.24 3.41
C GLU A 25 18.62 -2.28 2.61
N LYS A 26 19.07 -1.04 2.40
CA LYS A 26 18.38 -0.06 1.54
C LYS A 26 18.38 -0.51 0.08
N LEU A 27 19.50 -1.04 -0.41
CA LEU A 27 19.60 -1.60 -1.77
C LEU A 27 18.68 -2.81 -1.93
N ALA A 28 18.65 -3.72 -0.95
CA ALA A 28 17.78 -4.90 -0.97
C ALA A 28 16.30 -4.51 -1.01
N LEU A 29 15.90 -3.50 -0.22
CA LEU A 29 14.52 -3.00 -0.16
C LEU A 29 14.02 -2.51 -1.53
N VAL A 30 14.90 -1.96 -2.37
CA VAL A 30 14.54 -1.48 -3.72
C VAL A 30 14.74 -2.56 -4.78
N ALA A 31 15.85 -3.31 -4.72
CA ALA A 31 16.22 -4.27 -5.74
C ALA A 31 15.28 -5.49 -5.78
N ILE A 32 14.87 -6.01 -4.62
CA ILE A 32 14.02 -7.21 -4.55
C ILE A 32 12.65 -6.95 -5.20
N PRO A 33 11.89 -5.89 -4.84
CA PRO A 33 10.61 -5.60 -5.48
C PRO A 33 10.73 -5.24 -6.96
N THR A 34 11.82 -4.56 -7.35
CA THR A 34 12.08 -4.20 -8.75
C THR A 34 12.34 -5.44 -9.60
N LEU A 35 13.15 -6.39 -9.11
CA LEU A 35 13.40 -7.64 -9.79
C LEU A 35 12.13 -8.49 -9.89
N PHE A 36 11.35 -8.58 -8.81
CA PHE A 36 10.05 -9.24 -8.83
C PHE A 36 9.13 -8.64 -9.89
N TYR A 37 9.02 -7.30 -9.95
CA TYR A 37 8.22 -6.61 -10.96
C TYR A 37 8.68 -6.93 -12.39
N ALA A 38 9.99 -6.88 -12.64
CA ALA A 38 10.56 -7.18 -13.95
C ALA A 38 10.27 -8.63 -14.37
N CYS A 39 10.48 -9.60 -13.47
CA CYS A 39 10.15 -11.01 -13.72
C CYS A 39 8.65 -11.21 -13.98
N HIS A 40 7.79 -10.58 -13.17
CA HIS A 40 6.34 -10.66 -13.30
C HIS A 40 5.83 -10.13 -14.64
N VAL A 41 6.28 -8.93 -15.05
CA VAL A 41 5.92 -8.33 -16.34
C VAL A 41 6.46 -9.18 -17.49
N THR A 42 7.69 -9.66 -17.39
CA THR A 42 8.31 -10.52 -18.41
C THR A 42 7.52 -11.81 -18.59
N TYR A 43 7.15 -12.48 -17.50
CA TYR A 43 6.33 -13.70 -17.52
C TYR A 43 4.98 -13.47 -18.23
N LEU A 44 4.28 -12.37 -17.90
CA LEU A 44 3.00 -12.04 -18.52
C LEU A 44 3.11 -11.58 -19.98
N SER A 45 4.29 -11.12 -20.42
CA SER A 45 4.50 -10.53 -21.76
C SER A 45 5.07 -11.53 -22.77
N LEU A 46 5.76 -12.58 -22.33
CA LEU A 46 6.42 -13.53 -23.23
C LEU A 46 5.52 -14.68 -23.72
N GLY A 47 4.29 -14.80 -23.20
CA GLY A 47 3.34 -15.85 -23.54
C GLY A 47 1.91 -15.33 -23.66
N SER A 48 0.94 -16.23 -23.53
CA SER A 48 -0.46 -15.85 -23.36
C SER A 48 -0.66 -15.17 -22.02
N PHE A 49 -1.31 -14.02 -22.01
CA PHE A 49 -1.56 -13.26 -20.79
C PHE A 49 -2.46 -14.04 -19.82
N ASP A 50 -1.88 -14.55 -18.74
CA ASP A 50 -2.61 -15.24 -17.68
C ASP A 50 -3.19 -14.21 -16.69
N TYR A 51 -4.46 -13.88 -16.91
CA TYR A 51 -5.21 -12.97 -16.05
C TYR A 51 -5.34 -13.48 -14.60
N GLY A 52 -5.51 -14.79 -14.42
CA GLY A 52 -5.65 -15.41 -13.11
C GLY A 52 -4.38 -15.27 -12.27
N TYR A 53 -3.23 -15.55 -12.88
CA TYR A 53 -1.92 -15.29 -12.26
C TYR A 53 -1.75 -13.81 -11.91
N ASN A 54 -2.07 -12.89 -12.83
CA ASN A 54 -1.95 -11.45 -12.58
C ASN A 54 -2.79 -11.00 -11.38
N MET A 55 -4.04 -11.47 -11.28
CA MET A 55 -4.92 -11.22 -10.14
C MET A 55 -4.34 -11.77 -8.83
N ILE A 56 -3.95 -13.06 -8.81
CA ILE A 56 -3.40 -13.69 -7.61
C ILE A 56 -2.13 -12.97 -7.13
N ALA A 57 -1.21 -12.68 -8.04
CA ALA A 57 0.01 -11.94 -7.70
C ALA A 57 -0.31 -10.57 -7.11
N GLY A 58 -1.27 -9.84 -7.69
CA GLY A 58 -1.73 -8.56 -7.18
C GLY A 58 -2.32 -8.65 -5.78
N VAL A 59 -3.20 -9.63 -5.55
CA VAL A 59 -3.84 -9.89 -4.25
C VAL A 59 -2.81 -10.23 -3.19
N VAL A 60 -1.84 -11.11 -3.49
CA VAL A 60 -0.79 -11.51 -2.53
C VAL A 60 0.02 -10.29 -2.09
N VAL A 61 0.52 -9.48 -3.03
CA VAL A 61 1.30 -8.27 -2.70
C VAL A 61 0.44 -7.27 -1.93
N GLY A 62 -0.82 -7.08 -2.32
CA GLY A 62 -1.76 -6.18 -1.65
C GLY A 62 -2.06 -6.59 -0.21
N VAL A 63 -2.37 -7.87 0.03
CA VAL A 63 -2.63 -8.41 1.37
C VAL A 63 -1.39 -8.30 2.25
N SER A 64 -0.21 -8.65 1.74
CA SER A 64 1.05 -8.48 2.48
C SER A 64 1.27 -7.01 2.87
N SER A 65 1.05 -6.06 1.96
CA SER A 65 1.15 -4.62 2.24
C SER A 65 0.14 -4.18 3.32
N ASN A 66 -1.09 -4.68 3.26
CA ASN A 66 -2.14 -4.34 4.21
C ASN A 66 -1.82 -4.83 5.63
N ILE A 67 -1.22 -6.02 5.76
CA ILE A 67 -0.76 -6.54 7.05
C ILE A 67 0.29 -5.61 7.67
N VAL A 68 1.27 -5.16 6.88
CA VAL A 68 2.32 -4.24 7.35
C VAL A 68 1.72 -2.90 7.80
N TRP A 69 0.79 -2.33 7.02
CA TRP A 69 0.10 -1.09 7.39
C TRP A 69 -0.79 -1.24 8.62
N MET A 70 -1.50 -2.36 8.76
CA MET A 70 -2.31 -2.64 9.94
C MET A 70 -1.44 -2.76 11.18
N TYR A 71 -0.31 -3.48 11.10
CA TYR A 71 0.66 -3.54 12.17
C TYR A 71 1.15 -2.14 12.59
N TRP A 72 1.49 -1.28 11.61
CA TRP A 72 1.87 0.10 11.88
C TRP A 72 0.78 0.86 12.63
N ALA A 73 -0.47 0.77 12.16
CA ALA A 73 -1.61 1.48 12.74
C ALA A 73 -1.87 1.04 14.18
N LEU A 74 -1.84 -0.27 14.45
CA LEU A 74 -2.03 -0.82 15.79
C LEU A 74 -0.91 -0.40 16.74
N LYS A 75 0.35 -0.49 16.31
CA LYS A 75 1.52 -0.06 17.10
C LYS A 75 1.45 1.42 17.46
N ASN A 76 0.94 2.26 16.56
CA ASN A 76 0.87 3.71 16.73
C ASN A 76 -0.49 4.22 17.22
N TRP A 77 -1.46 3.35 17.50
CA TRP A 77 -2.86 3.71 17.75
C TRP A 77 -3.02 4.73 18.89
N ARG A 78 -2.22 4.59 19.95
CA ARG A 78 -2.25 5.46 21.13
C ARG A 78 -1.27 6.63 21.05
N ILE A 79 -0.29 6.57 20.13
CA ILE A 79 0.83 7.52 20.05
C ILE A 79 0.56 8.58 18.98
N ARG A 80 -0.01 8.17 17.84
CA ARG A 80 -0.28 9.01 16.68
C ARG A 80 -1.78 9.14 16.50
N ALA A 81 -2.34 10.33 16.73
CA ALA A 81 -3.77 10.61 16.60
C ALA A 81 -4.35 10.33 15.20
N TYR A 82 -3.50 10.29 14.16
CA TYR A 82 -3.89 10.01 12.78
C TYR A 82 -3.78 8.52 12.38
N ALA A 83 -3.37 7.62 13.30
CA ALA A 83 -3.22 6.19 13.01
C ALA A 83 -4.52 5.52 12.54
N TRP A 84 -5.68 6.03 12.96
CA TRP A 84 -6.99 5.55 12.51
C TRP A 84 -7.18 5.67 11.00
N LYS A 85 -6.57 6.67 10.35
CA LYS A 85 -6.71 6.88 8.90
C LYS A 85 -6.20 5.66 8.13
N VAL A 86 -5.03 5.14 8.53
CA VAL A 86 -4.43 3.95 7.91
C VAL A 86 -5.23 2.69 8.22
N ALA A 87 -5.68 2.51 9.45
CA ALA A 87 -6.51 1.36 9.80
C ALA A 87 -7.81 1.33 8.96
N PHE A 88 -8.49 2.48 8.86
CA PHE A 88 -9.67 2.63 8.02
C PHE A 88 -9.34 2.37 6.54
N LEU A 89 -8.23 2.93 6.03
CA LEU A 89 -7.77 2.69 4.65
C LEU A 89 -7.57 1.20 4.36
N VAL A 90 -6.91 0.46 5.26
CA VAL A 90 -6.67 -0.97 5.10
C VAL A 90 -7.98 -1.75 5.06
N ILE A 91 -8.94 -1.42 5.93
CA ILE A 91 -10.26 -2.08 5.94
C ILE A 91 -11.02 -1.74 4.66
N ALA A 92 -11.09 -0.46 4.29
CA ALA A 92 -11.85 0.01 3.15
C ALA A 92 -11.28 -0.49 1.82
N ILE A 93 -9.95 -0.52 1.65
CA ILE A 93 -9.33 -1.07 0.44
C ILE A 93 -9.53 -2.59 0.36
N SER A 94 -9.50 -3.29 1.49
CA SER A 94 -9.76 -4.74 1.51
C SER A 94 -11.23 -5.04 1.14
N ALA A 95 -12.17 -4.22 1.60
CA ALA A 95 -13.57 -4.31 1.22
C ALA A 95 -13.78 -3.98 -0.27
N ALA A 96 -13.10 -2.95 -0.79
CA ALA A 96 -13.14 -2.61 -2.21
C ALA A 96 -12.57 -3.76 -3.08
N MET A 97 -11.41 -4.32 -2.72
CA MET A 97 -10.84 -5.47 -3.41
C MET A 97 -11.76 -6.69 -3.38
N ALA A 98 -12.50 -6.90 -2.28
CA ALA A 98 -13.46 -8.01 -2.22
C ALA A 98 -14.56 -7.87 -3.28
N LEU A 99 -15.00 -6.65 -3.62
CA LEU A 99 -15.96 -6.43 -4.70
C LEU A 99 -15.42 -6.95 -6.04
N GLU A 100 -14.15 -6.68 -6.33
CA GLU A 100 -13.48 -7.14 -7.55
C GLU A 100 -13.31 -8.67 -7.59
N LEU A 101 -13.05 -9.32 -6.44
CA LEU A 101 -12.94 -10.79 -6.38
C LEU A 101 -14.29 -11.51 -6.50
N PHE A 102 -15.36 -10.94 -5.95
CA PHE A 102 -16.69 -11.58 -5.99
C PHE A 102 -17.41 -11.39 -7.33
N ASP A 103 -16.89 -10.52 -8.20
CA ASP A 103 -17.27 -10.30 -9.60
C ASP A 103 -18.77 -10.56 -9.89
N PHE A 104 -19.59 -9.56 -9.59
CA PHE A 104 -21.04 -9.62 -9.83
C PHE A 104 -21.42 -9.02 -11.20
N PRO A 105 -22.48 -9.52 -11.86
CA PRO A 105 -22.90 -9.04 -13.17
C PRO A 105 -23.35 -7.56 -13.11
N PRO A 106 -23.11 -6.77 -14.18
CA PRO A 106 -23.38 -5.34 -14.18
C PRO A 106 -24.84 -5.02 -13.89
N TRP A 107 -25.08 -4.24 -12.83
CA TRP A 107 -26.38 -3.70 -12.51
C TRP A 107 -26.78 -2.64 -13.55
N LYS A 108 -27.92 -2.86 -14.22
CA LYS A 108 -28.46 -1.98 -15.27
C LYS A 108 -27.47 -1.65 -16.39
N TRP A 109 -26.47 -2.51 -16.65
CA TRP A 109 -25.42 -2.28 -17.66
C TRP A 109 -24.54 -1.05 -17.41
N ILE A 110 -24.58 -0.47 -16.19
CA ILE A 110 -23.86 0.76 -15.84
C ILE A 110 -22.87 0.52 -14.70
N LEU A 111 -23.23 -0.29 -13.70
CA LEU A 111 -22.42 -0.51 -12.50
C LEU A 111 -22.03 -1.99 -12.37
N ASP A 112 -20.76 -2.28 -12.57
CA ASP A 112 -20.14 -3.58 -12.29
C ASP A 112 -19.23 -3.51 -11.05
N ALA A 113 -18.70 -4.67 -10.65
CA ALA A 113 -17.74 -4.76 -9.55
C ALA A 113 -16.51 -3.86 -9.77
N HIS A 114 -16.03 -3.77 -11.01
CA HIS A 114 -14.82 -3.05 -11.35
C HIS A 114 -15.00 -1.52 -11.26
N SER A 115 -16.09 -0.98 -11.78
CA SER A 115 -16.42 0.44 -11.68
C SER A 115 -16.67 0.88 -10.23
N LEU A 116 -17.31 0.03 -9.41
CA LEU A 116 -17.44 0.29 -7.97
C LEU A 116 -16.09 0.28 -7.25
N TRP A 117 -15.18 -0.61 -7.63
CA TRP A 117 -13.81 -0.61 -7.11
C TRP A 117 -13.08 0.71 -7.43
N HIS A 118 -13.13 1.18 -8.67
CA HIS A 118 -12.57 2.48 -9.06
C HIS A 118 -13.22 3.63 -8.29
N ALA A 119 -14.55 3.64 -8.17
CA ALA A 119 -15.27 4.67 -7.44
C ALA A 119 -14.89 4.69 -5.95
N ALA A 120 -14.74 3.52 -5.32
CA ALA A 120 -14.36 3.40 -3.92
C ALA A 120 -12.92 3.86 -3.67
N THR A 121 -11.99 3.64 -4.61
CA THR A 121 -10.58 3.98 -4.40
C THR A 121 -10.28 5.48 -4.49
N ILE A 122 -11.08 6.26 -5.23
CA ILE A 122 -10.91 7.74 -5.34
C ILE A 122 -10.83 8.44 -3.96
N PRO A 123 -11.84 8.32 -3.06
CA PRO A 123 -11.78 8.96 -1.75
C PRO A 123 -10.71 8.34 -0.84
N LEU A 124 -10.35 7.06 -1.03
CA LEU A 124 -9.29 6.41 -0.27
C LEU A 124 -7.92 7.00 -0.58
N VAL A 125 -7.64 7.35 -1.84
CA VAL A 125 -6.39 8.04 -2.20
C VAL A 125 -6.30 9.40 -1.50
N ALA A 126 -7.38 10.16 -1.43
CA ALA A 126 -7.40 11.45 -0.73
C ALA A 126 -7.15 11.28 0.78
N LEU A 127 -7.72 10.25 1.41
CA LEU A 127 -7.49 9.93 2.81
C LEU A 127 -6.04 9.48 3.06
N PHE A 128 -5.46 8.69 2.16
CA PHE A 128 -4.04 8.29 2.23
C PHE A 128 -3.11 9.50 2.13
N TYR A 129 -3.39 10.43 1.21
CA TYR A 129 -2.64 11.68 1.11
C TYR A 129 -2.73 12.50 2.40
N SER A 130 -3.93 12.62 2.98
CA SER A 130 -4.13 13.28 4.27
C SER A 130 -3.31 12.64 5.40
N PHE A 131 -3.25 11.30 5.41
CA PHE A 131 -2.40 10.55 6.33
C PHE A 131 -0.91 10.90 6.16
N VAL A 132 -0.39 10.85 4.93
CA VAL A 132 1.02 11.13 4.64
C VAL A 132 1.39 12.57 5.06
N MET A 133 0.51 13.54 4.82
CA MET A 133 0.75 14.93 5.22
C MET A 133 0.86 15.10 6.75
N ASP A 134 0.00 14.44 7.51
CA ASP A 134 0.05 14.48 8.98
C ASP A 134 1.28 13.76 9.53
N ASP A 135 1.68 12.69 8.86
CA ASP A 135 2.84 11.91 9.20
C ASP A 135 4.14 12.71 9.00
N ILE A 136 4.31 13.33 7.84
CA ILE A 136 5.46 14.20 7.53
C ILE A 136 5.55 15.36 8.54
N ARG A 137 4.43 16.04 8.81
CA ARG A 137 4.40 17.15 9.79
C ARG A 137 4.87 16.69 11.17
N THR A 138 4.48 15.49 11.56
CA THR A 138 4.84 14.92 12.86
C THR A 138 6.32 14.57 12.93
N GLU A 139 6.89 13.98 11.87
CA GLU A 139 8.32 13.68 11.80
C GLU A 139 9.19 14.95 11.76
N ILE A 140 8.79 15.99 11.02
CA ILE A 140 9.50 17.27 11.00
C ILE A 140 9.55 17.90 12.39
N LYS A 141 8.43 17.88 13.12
CA LYS A 141 8.38 18.41 14.50
C LYS A 141 9.30 17.63 15.44
N ALA A 142 9.32 16.29 15.32
CA ALA A 142 10.21 15.44 16.11
C ALA A 142 11.69 15.70 15.80
N GLY A 143 12.04 15.93 14.52
CA GLY A 143 13.41 16.27 14.11
C GLY A 143 13.88 17.62 14.63
N LYS A 144 13.03 18.66 14.56
CA LYS A 144 13.35 19.99 15.11
C LYS A 144 13.57 19.97 16.63
N GLY A 145 12.80 19.18 17.37
CA GLY A 145 12.95 19.03 18.81
C GLY A 145 14.26 18.34 19.23
N LYS A 146 14.84 17.49 18.37
CA LYS A 146 16.17 16.89 18.61
C LYS A 146 17.29 17.90 18.38
N GLN A 147 17.23 18.69 17.31
CA GLN A 147 18.25 19.71 17.00
C GLN A 147 18.31 20.88 17.99
N SER A 148 17.27 21.14 18.77
CA SER A 148 17.28 22.20 19.80
C SER A 148 17.86 21.76 21.15
N LEU A 149 18.14 20.47 21.32
CA LEU A 149 18.68 19.88 22.55
C LEU A 149 20.18 19.55 22.45
N ASP A 150 20.75 19.64 21.25
CA ASP A 150 22.18 19.52 20.94
C ASP A 150 22.81 20.92 20.80
#